data_AF-A0A951KNY0-F1
#
_entry.id   AF-A0A951KNY0-F1
#
_cell.length_a   1.000
_cell.length_b   1.000
_cell.length_c   1.000
_cell.angle_alpha   90.00
_cell.angle_beta   90.00
_cell.angle_gamma   90.00
#
_symmetry.space_group_name_H-M   'P 1'
#
loop_
_entity.id
_entity.type
_entity.pdbx_description
1 polymer ?
#
loop_
_entity_poly.entity_id
_entity_poly.type
_entity_poly.pdbx_seq_one_letter_code
_entity_poly.pdbx_strand_id
1 'polypeptide(L)'
;MEAIVGGGIATLLSLMVLSRAIADNPFYRFAQYVLVGVALGYSAAVLVNQTLIPPVTQALAGTASLETLSVLSVSAVLLALLATRFGRQRFSYLANIPLAIVFGIGAAIALVGAVQGTLVPQLLDTIAARRFQTVDPAGLAGTITLVLAVAVTLLSFTYRQRGEEPTRPGRFIRSFGRGLILMAFGVFLASAVTTYITALVTQLQAIADWFTQLASLF
;
A
#
# COMPACT_ATOMS: atom_id res chain seq x y z
N MET A 1 -20.29 -27.95 0.33
CA MET A 1 -19.25 -28.37 1.29
C MET A 1 -17.99 -27.53 1.17
N GLU A 2 -17.44 -27.28 -0.02
CA GLU A 2 -16.22 -26.47 -0.21
C GLU A 2 -16.31 -25.06 0.42
N ALA A 3 -17.44 -24.37 0.27
CA ALA A 3 -17.65 -23.05 0.88
C ALA A 3 -17.59 -23.06 2.42
N ILE A 4 -18.08 -24.12 3.05
CA ILE A 4 -18.09 -24.26 4.51
C ILE A 4 -16.67 -24.58 5.02
N VAL A 5 -15.95 -25.44 4.30
CA VAL A 5 -14.55 -25.76 4.63
C VAL A 5 -13.65 -24.54 4.45
N GLY A 6 -13.76 -23.85 3.31
CA GLY A 6 -13.03 -22.61 3.05
C GLY A 6 -13.36 -21.51 4.05
N GLY A 7 -14.65 -21.31 4.35
CA GLY A 7 -15.09 -20.38 5.39
C GLY A 7 -14.60 -20.76 6.78
N GLY A 8 -14.45 -22.05 7.08
CA GLY A 8 -13.95 -22.53 8.37
C GLY A 8 -12.46 -22.25 8.55
N ILE A 9 -11.67 -22.47 7.50
CA ILE A 9 -10.25 -22.10 7.48
C ILE A 9 -10.09 -20.59 7.63
N ALA A 10 -10.88 -19.79 6.90
CA ALA A 10 -10.85 -18.34 6.99
C ALA A 10 -11.22 -17.86 8.40
N THR A 11 -12.28 -18.40 8.99
CA THR A 11 -12.74 -18.11 10.36
C THR A 11 -11.66 -18.45 11.39
N LEU A 12 -11.05 -19.63 11.28
CA LEU A 12 -9.98 -20.07 12.18
C LEU A 12 -8.77 -19.14 12.10
N LEU A 13 -8.31 -18.80 10.89
CA LEU A 13 -7.19 -17.88 10.69
C LEU A 13 -7.52 -16.46 11.20
N SER A 14 -8.74 -15.96 10.96
CA SER A 14 -9.19 -14.67 11.48
C SER A 14 -9.20 -14.65 13.02
N LEU A 15 -9.66 -15.72 13.66
CA LEU A 15 -9.58 -15.86 15.12
C LEU A 15 -8.14 -15.89 15.63
N MET A 16 -7.23 -16.60 14.94
CA MET A 16 -5.80 -16.60 15.28
C MET A 16 -5.19 -15.20 15.19
N VAL A 17 -5.56 -14.40 14.17
CA VAL A 17 -5.11 -13.01 14.05
C VAL A 17 -5.69 -12.13 15.16
N LEU A 18 -6.99 -12.25 15.43
CA LEU A 18 -7.68 -11.49 16.49
C LEU A 18 -7.16 -11.83 17.89
N SER A 19 -6.60 -13.03 18.11
CA SER A 19 -6.01 -13.43 19.39
C SER A 19 -4.91 -12.47 19.88
N ARG A 20 -4.29 -11.70 18.97
CA ARG A 20 -3.28 -10.69 19.29
C ARG A 20 -3.83 -9.49 20.07
N ALA A 21 -5.12 -9.20 19.93
CA ALA A 21 -5.77 -8.11 20.65
C ALA A 21 -5.82 -8.37 22.17
N ILE A 22 -5.81 -9.64 22.57
CA ILE A 22 -5.89 -10.06 23.98
C ILE A 22 -4.49 -10.22 24.57
N ALA A 23 -3.59 -10.94 23.88
CA ALA A 23 -2.22 -11.19 24.33
C ALA A 23 -1.27 -11.59 23.18
N ASP A 24 0.05 -11.55 23.42
CA ASP A 24 1.05 -12.12 22.51
C ASP A 24 1.00 -13.65 22.53
N ASN A 25 0.15 -14.23 21.67
CA ASN A 25 -0.08 -15.67 21.59
C ASN A 25 0.73 -16.33 20.45
N PRO A 26 1.16 -17.60 20.60
CA PRO A 26 1.85 -18.35 19.53
C PRO A 26 0.97 -18.55 18.30
N PHE A 27 -0.35 -18.60 18.48
CA PHE A 27 -1.33 -18.72 17.38
C PHE A 27 -1.28 -17.54 16.41
N TYR A 28 -1.13 -16.30 16.91
CA TYR A 28 -0.95 -15.12 16.07
C TYR A 28 0.32 -15.22 15.22
N ARG A 29 1.45 -15.63 15.84
CA ARG A 29 2.72 -15.81 15.13
C ARG A 29 2.63 -16.88 14.04
N PHE A 30 1.95 -17.99 14.34
CA PHE A 30 1.70 -19.03 13.35
C PHE A 30 0.89 -18.49 12.16
N ALA A 31 -0.22 -17.79 12.42
CA ALA A 31 -1.02 -17.18 11.36
C ALA A 31 -0.21 -16.19 10.52
N GLN A 32 0.67 -15.41 11.14
CA GLN A 32 1.58 -14.51 10.44
C GLN A 32 2.59 -15.26 9.55
N TYR A 33 3.20 -16.34 10.03
CA TYR A 33 4.10 -17.16 9.23
C TYR A 33 3.39 -17.84 8.06
N VAL A 34 2.17 -18.32 8.27
CA VAL A 34 1.34 -18.88 7.20
C VAL A 34 1.01 -17.80 6.17
N LEU A 35 0.56 -16.62 6.61
CA LEU A 35 0.23 -15.51 5.72
C LEU A 35 1.43 -15.11 4.85
N VAL A 36 2.59 -14.87 5.48
CA VAL A 36 3.82 -14.48 4.77
C VAL A 36 4.33 -15.61 3.87
N GLY A 37 4.31 -16.86 4.37
CA GLY A 37 4.75 -18.03 3.62
C GLY A 37 3.91 -18.28 2.37
N VAL A 38 2.58 -18.21 2.50
CA VAL A 38 1.65 -18.36 1.37
C VAL A 38 1.80 -17.19 0.39
N ALA A 39 1.89 -15.95 0.88
CA ALA A 39 2.06 -14.79 0.01
C ALA A 39 3.37 -14.87 -0.80
N LEU A 40 4.50 -15.14 -0.14
CA LEU A 40 5.79 -15.29 -0.81
C LEU A 40 5.83 -16.53 -1.71
N GLY A 41 5.27 -17.66 -1.27
CA GLY A 41 5.23 -18.90 -2.04
C GLY A 41 4.40 -18.77 -3.31
N TYR A 42 3.20 -18.18 -3.22
CA TYR A 42 2.36 -17.89 -4.38
C TYR A 42 3.07 -16.94 -5.34
N SER A 43 3.62 -15.83 -4.82
CA SER A 43 4.34 -14.86 -5.64
C SER A 43 5.52 -15.50 -6.37
N ALA A 44 6.32 -16.31 -5.67
CA ALA A 44 7.43 -17.04 -6.26
C ALA A 44 6.95 -18.03 -7.33
N ALA A 45 5.88 -18.79 -7.07
CA ALA A 45 5.32 -19.74 -8.03
C ALA A 45 4.83 -19.02 -9.31
N VAL A 46 4.17 -17.88 -9.16
CA VAL A 46 3.71 -17.04 -10.28
C VAL A 46 4.90 -16.53 -11.08
N LEU A 47 5.92 -15.94 -10.42
CA LEU A 47 7.12 -15.45 -11.09
C LEU A 47 7.87 -16.57 -11.83
N VAL A 48 8.00 -17.74 -11.21
CA VAL A 48 8.65 -18.88 -11.87
C VAL A 48 7.88 -19.33 -13.11
N ASN A 49 6.56 -19.53 -12.98
CA ASN A 49 5.74 -20.05 -14.08
C ASN A 49 5.54 -19.05 -15.21
N GLN A 50 5.35 -17.76 -14.89
CA GLN A 50 5.00 -16.75 -15.87
C GLN A 50 6.22 -16.00 -16.41
N THR A 51 7.29 -15.89 -15.63
CA THR A 51 8.45 -15.04 -15.99
C THR A 51 9.71 -15.85 -16.27
N LEU A 52 9.99 -16.93 -15.52
CA LEU A 52 11.25 -17.68 -15.68
C LEU A 52 11.14 -18.86 -16.66
N ILE A 53 10.08 -19.66 -16.55
CA ILE A 53 9.91 -20.86 -17.39
C ILE A 53 9.83 -20.53 -18.88
N PRO A 54 9.01 -19.56 -19.35
CA PRO A 54 8.83 -19.35 -20.79
C PRO A 54 10.12 -18.92 -21.54
N PRO A 55 10.93 -17.98 -21.03
CA PRO A 55 12.22 -17.64 -21.66
C PRO A 55 13.19 -18.82 -21.71
N VAL A 56 13.25 -19.63 -20.64
CA VAL A 56 14.13 -20.79 -20.56
C VAL A 56 13.72 -21.86 -21.56
N THR A 57 12.42 -22.15 -21.67
CA THR A 57 11.93 -23.15 -22.64
C THR A 57 12.14 -22.69 -24.09
N GLN A 58 11.95 -21.40 -24.39
CA GLN A 58 12.26 -20.84 -25.71
C GLN A 58 13.75 -20.91 -26.03
N ALA A 59 14.63 -20.65 -25.05
CA ALA A 59 16.07 -20.74 -25.23
C ALA A 59 16.52 -22.19 -25.49
N LEU A 60 15.97 -23.15 -24.76
CA LEU A 60 16.24 -24.58 -24.96
C LEU A 60 15.68 -25.11 -26.30
N ALA A 61 14.55 -24.58 -26.76
CA ALA A 61 13.96 -24.91 -28.05
C ALA A 61 14.66 -24.25 -29.25
N GLY A 62 15.65 -23.37 -29.01
CA GLY A 62 16.35 -22.63 -30.07
C GLY A 62 15.48 -21.57 -30.78
N THR A 63 14.31 -21.26 -30.24
CA THR A 63 13.35 -20.28 -30.80
C THR A 63 13.38 -18.92 -30.08
N ALA A 64 14.27 -18.76 -29.10
CA ALA A 64 14.42 -17.51 -28.36
C ALA A 64 14.90 -16.37 -29.26
N SER A 65 14.26 -15.21 -29.12
CA SER A 65 14.75 -13.96 -29.71
C SER A 65 16.02 -13.49 -28.99
N LEU A 66 16.78 -12.61 -29.65
CA LEU A 66 17.96 -11.94 -29.06
C LEU A 66 17.60 -11.18 -27.77
N GLU A 67 16.39 -10.62 -27.70
CA GLU A 67 15.87 -9.95 -26.50
C GLU A 67 15.60 -10.93 -25.35
N THR A 68 14.99 -12.08 -25.62
CA THR A 68 14.76 -13.11 -24.61
C THR A 68 16.08 -13.63 -24.03
N LEU A 69 17.10 -13.82 -24.87
CA LEU A 69 18.43 -14.26 -24.44
C LEU A 69 19.17 -13.20 -23.62
N SER A 70 19.01 -11.91 -23.93
CA SER A 70 19.62 -10.82 -23.15
C SER A 70 19.00 -10.70 -21.76
N VAL A 71 17.66 -10.80 -21.67
CA VAL A 71 16.95 -10.81 -20.38
C VAL A 71 17.34 -12.03 -19.54
N LEU A 72 17.42 -13.21 -20.15
CA LEU A 72 17.78 -14.44 -19.44
C LEU A 72 19.22 -14.39 -18.91
N SER A 73 20.16 -13.85 -19.72
CA SER A 73 21.56 -13.73 -19.31
C SER A 73 21.74 -12.72 -18.17
N VAL A 74 21.10 -11.55 -18.22
CA VAL A 74 21.09 -10.59 -17.11
C VAL A 74 20.50 -11.23 -15.85
N SER A 75 19.38 -11.94 -15.98
CA SER A 75 18.73 -12.64 -14.86
C SER A 75 19.62 -13.73 -14.25
N ALA A 76 20.33 -14.50 -15.08
CA ALA A 76 21.28 -15.51 -14.64
C ALA A 76 22.47 -14.90 -13.88
N VAL A 77 22.99 -13.76 -14.36
CA VAL A 77 24.06 -13.02 -13.66
C VAL A 77 23.56 -12.54 -12.30
N LEU A 78 22.36 -11.94 -12.22
CA LEU A 78 21.79 -11.47 -10.96
C LEU A 78 21.54 -12.63 -9.97
N LEU A 79 21.09 -13.79 -10.46
CA LEU A 79 20.93 -14.99 -9.64
C LEU A 79 22.28 -15.52 -9.14
N ALA A 80 23.31 -15.53 -9.98
CA ALA A 80 24.66 -15.93 -9.59
C ALA A 80 25.24 -14.98 -8.52
N LEU A 81 25.03 -13.66 -8.68
CA LEU A 81 25.42 -12.66 -7.68
C LEU A 81 24.68 -12.89 -6.36
N LEU A 82 23.38 -13.22 -6.40
CA LEU A 82 22.60 -13.50 -5.21
C LEU A 82 23.04 -14.79 -4.51
N ALA A 83 23.43 -15.82 -5.27
CA ALA A 83 23.89 -17.11 -4.75
C ALA A 83 25.15 -16.98 -3.86
N THR A 84 25.98 -15.94 -4.08
CA THR A 84 27.15 -15.66 -3.23
C THR A 84 26.81 -15.43 -1.76
N ARG A 85 25.55 -15.11 -1.44
CA ARG A 85 25.07 -14.92 -0.05
C ARG A 85 24.95 -16.22 0.74
N PHE A 86 24.72 -17.34 0.07
CA PHE A 86 24.52 -18.66 0.71
C PHE A 86 25.85 -19.40 0.98
N GLY A 87 27.00 -18.81 0.61
CA GLY A 87 28.34 -19.40 0.74
C GLY A 87 29.27 -18.67 1.71
N ARG A 88 30.58 -18.94 1.60
CA ARG A 88 31.65 -18.30 2.41
C ARG A 88 31.55 -16.77 2.27
N GLN A 89 31.51 -16.07 3.41
CA GLN A 89 31.28 -14.62 3.57
C GLN A 89 32.19 -13.67 2.75
N ARG A 90 33.23 -14.17 2.06
CA ARG A 90 34.21 -13.37 1.30
C ARG A 90 33.61 -12.56 0.15
N PHE A 91 32.48 -12.97 -0.44
CA PHE A 91 31.84 -12.26 -1.56
C PHE A 91 30.40 -11.82 -1.28
N SER A 92 29.98 -11.81 -0.01
CA SER A 92 28.59 -11.49 0.35
C SER A 92 28.14 -10.08 -0.07
N TYR A 93 29.07 -9.17 -0.37
CA TYR A 93 28.75 -7.82 -0.85
C TYR A 93 28.21 -7.79 -2.29
N LEU A 94 28.51 -8.80 -3.12
CA LEU A 94 27.98 -8.91 -4.49
C LEU A 94 26.47 -9.14 -4.49
N ALA A 95 25.96 -9.86 -3.49
CA ALA A 95 24.52 -10.07 -3.30
C ALA A 95 23.75 -8.79 -2.96
N ASN A 96 24.43 -7.71 -2.55
CA ASN A 96 23.77 -6.42 -2.29
C ASN A 96 23.24 -5.78 -3.57
N ILE A 97 23.84 -6.07 -4.73
CA ILE A 97 23.39 -5.53 -6.02
C ILE A 97 21.97 -6.02 -6.37
N PRO A 98 21.70 -7.34 -6.47
CA PRO A 98 20.34 -7.82 -6.77
C PRO A 98 19.35 -7.45 -5.66
N LEU A 99 19.77 -7.43 -4.39
CA LEU A 99 18.91 -6.99 -3.28
C LEU A 99 18.53 -5.51 -3.40
N ALA A 100 19.48 -4.64 -3.71
CA ALA A 100 19.23 -3.22 -3.92
C ALA A 100 18.26 -2.97 -5.07
N ILE A 101 18.34 -3.77 -6.14
CA ILE A 101 17.38 -3.72 -7.25
C ILE A 101 15.99 -4.12 -6.77
N VAL A 102 15.84 -5.26 -6.08
CA VAL A 102 14.53 -5.73 -5.59
C VAL A 102 13.90 -4.73 -4.62
N PHE A 103 14.66 -4.26 -3.63
CA PHE A 103 14.16 -3.26 -2.67
C PHE A 103 13.90 -1.90 -3.32
N GLY A 104 14.75 -1.48 -4.27
CA GLY A 104 14.59 -0.23 -5.02
C GLY A 104 13.32 -0.25 -5.87
N ILE A 105 13.08 -1.33 -6.62
CA ILE A 105 11.85 -1.53 -7.39
C ILE A 105 10.64 -1.59 -6.45
N GLY A 106 10.71 -2.34 -5.35
CA GLY A 106 9.62 -2.43 -4.37
C GLY A 106 9.26 -1.07 -3.77
N ALA A 107 10.26 -0.27 -3.39
CA ALA A 107 10.07 1.09 -2.90
C ALA A 107 9.50 2.02 -3.98
N ALA A 108 9.96 1.91 -5.23
CA ALA A 108 9.44 2.69 -6.35
C ALA A 108 7.97 2.35 -6.64
N ILE A 109 7.60 1.07 -6.66
CA ILE A 109 6.20 0.63 -6.84
C ILE A 109 5.32 1.16 -5.71
N ALA A 110 5.77 1.07 -4.45
CA ALA A 110 5.02 1.59 -3.31
C ALA A 110 4.83 3.11 -3.40
N LEU A 111 5.90 3.85 -3.76
CA LEU A 111 5.85 5.30 -3.91
C LEU A 111 4.94 5.73 -5.07
N VAL A 112 5.13 5.16 -6.25
CA VAL A 112 4.31 5.48 -7.43
C VAL A 112 2.86 5.06 -7.18
N GLY A 113 2.63 3.92 -6.56
CA GLY A 113 1.30 3.45 -6.17
C GLY A 113 0.61 4.40 -5.19
N ALA A 114 1.34 4.94 -4.21
CA ALA A 114 0.80 5.96 -3.32
C ALA A 114 0.49 7.28 -4.07
N VAL A 115 1.42 7.75 -4.90
CA VAL A 115 1.23 9.00 -5.66
C VAL A 115 0.06 8.90 -6.63
N GLN A 116 -0.01 7.84 -7.43
CA GLN A 116 -1.07 7.64 -8.42
C GLN A 116 -2.39 7.21 -7.77
N GLY A 117 -2.34 6.45 -6.68
CA GLY A 117 -3.53 5.95 -5.99
C GLY A 117 -4.19 7.01 -5.11
N THR A 118 -3.44 7.98 -4.58
CA THR A 118 -3.98 8.98 -3.66
C THR A 118 -3.73 10.41 -4.13
N LEU A 119 -2.47 10.84 -4.25
CA LEU A 119 -2.15 12.25 -4.44
C LEU A 119 -2.66 12.82 -5.77
N VAL A 120 -2.43 12.10 -6.87
CA VAL A 120 -2.85 12.56 -8.21
C VAL A 120 -4.37 12.68 -8.32
N PRO A 121 -5.17 11.65 -7.97
CA PRO A 121 -6.63 11.78 -7.96
C PRO A 121 -7.12 12.93 -7.08
N GLN A 122 -6.56 13.09 -5.87
CA GLN A 122 -6.93 14.19 -4.97
C GLN A 122 -6.65 15.58 -5.59
N LEU A 123 -5.52 15.74 -6.28
CA LEU A 123 -5.19 16.99 -6.98
C LEU A 123 -6.13 17.23 -8.16
N LEU A 124 -6.41 16.20 -8.96
CA LEU A 124 -7.32 16.31 -10.11
C LEU A 124 -8.75 16.62 -9.66
N ASP A 125 -9.24 16.00 -8.58
CA ASP A 125 -10.55 16.28 -7.98
C ASP A 125 -10.65 17.71 -7.44
N THR A 126 -9.53 18.28 -6.99
CA THR A 126 -9.46 19.68 -6.54
C THR A 126 -9.58 20.65 -7.71
N ILE A 127 -9.02 20.30 -8.87
CA ILE A 127 -9.01 21.12 -10.10
C ILE A 127 -10.25 20.87 -10.97
N ALA A 128 -10.96 19.76 -10.76
CA ALA A 128 -12.04 19.30 -11.64
C ALA A 128 -13.11 20.36 -11.89
N ALA A 129 -13.26 20.74 -13.16
CA ALA A 129 -14.15 21.79 -13.65
C ALA A 129 -15.63 21.59 -13.26
N ARG A 130 -16.06 20.35 -12.94
CA ARG A 130 -17.42 20.03 -12.50
C ARG A 130 -17.83 20.79 -11.22
N ARG A 131 -16.87 21.16 -10.37
CA ARG A 131 -17.09 22.00 -9.17
C ARG A 131 -17.46 23.45 -9.50
N PHE A 132 -17.16 23.91 -10.72
CA PHE A 132 -17.44 25.28 -11.18
C PHE A 132 -18.67 25.36 -12.11
N GLN A 133 -19.28 24.22 -12.43
CA GLN A 133 -20.49 24.13 -13.27
C GLN A 133 -21.78 23.99 -12.44
N THR A 134 -21.68 23.79 -11.13
CA THR A 134 -22.83 23.71 -10.22
C THR A 134 -23.46 25.09 -10.04
N VAL A 135 -24.72 25.23 -10.45
CA VAL A 135 -25.54 26.46 -10.28
C VAL A 135 -26.23 26.52 -8.91
N ASP A 136 -26.17 25.44 -8.13
CA ASP A 136 -26.70 25.38 -6.77
C ASP A 136 -25.88 26.26 -5.80
N PRO A 137 -26.52 27.18 -5.04
CA PRO A 137 -25.85 27.98 -4.01
C PRO A 137 -24.96 27.18 -3.04
N ALA A 138 -25.35 25.96 -2.68
CA ALA A 138 -24.55 25.11 -1.79
C ALA A 138 -23.24 24.64 -2.47
N GLY A 139 -23.29 24.30 -3.76
CA GLY A 139 -22.13 23.91 -4.55
C GLY A 139 -21.13 25.07 -4.70
N LEU A 140 -21.62 26.28 -4.98
CA LEU A 140 -20.80 27.48 -5.07
C LEU A 140 -20.09 27.81 -3.74
N ALA A 141 -20.82 27.73 -2.62
CA ALA A 141 -20.25 27.93 -1.30
C ALA A 141 -19.14 26.91 -0.99
N GLY A 142 -19.34 25.64 -1.35
CA GLY A 142 -18.32 24.59 -1.21
C GLY A 142 -17.06 24.87 -2.03
N THR A 143 -17.22 25.29 -3.29
CA THR A 143 -16.10 25.62 -4.18
C THR A 143 -15.32 26.84 -3.70
N ILE A 144 -16.00 27.91 -3.25
CA ILE A 144 -15.35 29.10 -2.67
C ILE A 144 -14.58 28.72 -1.40
N THR A 145 -15.19 27.91 -0.53
CA THR A 145 -14.56 27.45 0.71
C THR A 145 -13.29 26.65 0.41
N LEU A 146 -13.34 25.75 -0.57
CA LEU A 146 -12.17 24.96 -1.00
C LEU A 146 -11.05 25.86 -1.53
N VAL A 147 -11.36 26.80 -2.44
CA VAL A 147 -10.36 27.71 -3.01
C VAL A 147 -9.72 28.56 -1.92
N LEU A 148 -10.52 29.12 -1.01
CA LEU A 148 -10.03 29.90 0.14
C LEU A 148 -9.18 29.04 1.07
N ALA A 149 -9.60 27.82 1.39
CA ALA A 149 -8.85 26.91 2.24
C ALA A 149 -7.49 26.55 1.63
N VAL A 150 -7.45 26.24 0.33
CA VAL A 150 -6.19 25.96 -0.39
C VAL A 150 -5.29 27.19 -0.38
N ALA A 151 -5.82 28.37 -0.74
CA ALA A 151 -5.06 29.61 -0.75
C ALA A 151 -4.47 29.95 0.62
N VAL A 152 -5.28 29.91 1.68
CA VAL A 152 -4.83 30.18 3.06
C VAL A 152 -3.81 29.14 3.52
N THR A 153 -4.00 27.87 3.18
CA THR A 153 -3.04 26.81 3.52
C THR A 153 -1.70 27.04 2.82
N LEU A 154 -1.69 27.35 1.52
CA LEU A 154 -0.45 27.66 0.78
C LEU A 154 0.25 28.91 1.32
N LEU A 155 -0.49 29.97 1.62
CA LEU A 155 0.05 31.20 2.22
C LEU A 155 0.60 30.96 3.64
N SER A 156 0.08 29.96 4.36
CA SER A 156 0.61 29.59 5.68
C SER A 156 2.01 28.97 5.60
N PHE A 157 2.35 28.31 4.47
CA PHE A 157 3.63 27.64 4.23
C PHE A 157 4.72 28.55 3.63
N THR A 158 4.45 29.83 3.38
CA THR A 158 5.44 30.74 2.78
C THR A 158 6.68 30.88 3.67
N TYR A 159 7.82 30.45 3.13
CA TYR A 159 9.14 30.51 3.77
C TYR A 159 9.57 31.98 3.84
N ARG A 160 9.70 32.54 5.06
CA ARG A 160 10.30 33.88 5.25
C ARG A 160 11.77 33.72 5.66
N GLN A 161 12.64 34.53 5.06
CA GLN A 161 14.03 34.64 5.46
C GLN A 161 14.11 35.10 6.93
N ARG A 162 15.11 34.60 7.66
CA ARG A 162 15.36 34.92 9.07
C ARG A 162 15.46 36.45 9.25
N GLY A 163 14.51 37.07 9.95
CA GLY A 163 14.57 38.49 10.34
C GLY A 163 13.30 39.31 10.13
N GLU A 164 12.32 38.84 9.36
CA GLU A 164 11.06 39.58 9.18
C GLU A 164 10.06 39.28 10.32
N GLU A 165 9.74 40.29 11.14
CA GLU A 165 8.62 40.19 12.08
C GLU A 165 7.30 40.06 11.33
N PRO A 166 6.42 39.12 11.71
CA PRO A 166 5.20 38.88 10.96
C PRO A 166 4.21 40.03 11.16
N THR A 167 3.79 40.65 10.05
CA THR A 167 2.68 41.62 10.03
C THR A 167 1.45 41.01 10.71
N ARG A 168 0.64 41.84 11.40
CA ARG A 168 -0.60 41.41 12.07
C ARG A 168 -1.48 40.46 11.21
N PRO A 169 -1.76 40.75 9.92
CA PRO A 169 -2.51 39.82 9.07
C PRO A 169 -1.76 38.52 8.78
N GLY A 170 -0.43 38.55 8.62
CA GLY A 170 0.38 37.36 8.38
C GLY A 170 0.38 36.36 9.54
N ARG A 171 0.30 36.83 10.79
CA ARG A 171 0.14 35.96 11.97
C ARG A 171 -1.22 35.26 11.98
N PHE A 172 -2.29 35.98 11.63
CA PHE A 172 -3.64 35.42 11.58
C PHE A 172 -3.77 34.32 10.51
N ILE A 173 -3.31 34.60 9.29
CA ILE A 173 -3.31 33.63 8.18
C ILE A 173 -2.55 32.36 8.55
N ARG A 174 -1.39 32.50 9.21
CA ARG A 174 -0.58 31.35 9.64
C ARG A 174 -1.24 30.53 10.74
N SER A 175 -1.85 31.18 11.74
CA SER A 175 -2.57 30.48 12.80
C SER A 175 -3.77 29.72 12.24
N PHE A 176 -4.53 30.36 11.35
CA PHE A 176 -5.68 29.76 10.71
C PHE A 176 -5.29 28.60 9.77
N GLY A 177 -4.28 28.79 8.92
CA GLY A 177 -3.75 27.73 8.06
C GLY A 177 -3.20 26.53 8.85
N ARG A 178 -2.52 26.77 9.98
CA ARG A 178 -2.13 25.69 10.90
C ARG A 178 -3.34 24.95 11.46
N GLY A 179 -4.41 25.67 11.80
CA GLY A 179 -5.68 25.08 12.22
C GLY A 179 -6.30 24.19 11.12
N LEU A 180 -6.30 24.66 9.87
CA LEU A 180 -6.78 23.87 8.72
C LEU A 180 -5.95 22.60 8.50
N ILE A 181 -4.62 22.68 8.62
CA ILE A 181 -3.73 21.51 8.51
C ILE A 181 -4.03 20.50 9.64
N LEU A 182 -4.19 20.96 10.87
CA LEU A 182 -4.56 20.10 12.00
C LEU A 182 -5.92 19.44 11.80
N MET A 183 -6.89 20.18 11.25
CA MET A 183 -8.20 19.63 10.90
C MET A 183 -8.08 18.55 9.82
N ALA A 184 -7.29 18.79 8.76
CA ALA A 184 -7.05 17.79 7.71
C ALA A 184 -6.39 16.51 8.27
N PHE A 185 -5.38 16.65 9.14
CA PHE A 185 -4.81 15.50 9.85
C PHE A 185 -5.84 14.79 10.73
N GLY A 186 -6.73 15.52 11.38
CA GLY A 186 -7.85 14.95 12.15
C GLY A 186 -8.78 14.12 11.26
N VAL A 187 -9.13 14.61 10.07
CA VAL A 187 -9.93 13.86 9.09
C VAL A 187 -9.19 12.60 8.63
N PHE A 188 -7.91 12.68 8.27
CA PHE A 188 -7.14 11.51 7.86
C PHE A 188 -7.05 10.46 8.96
N LEU A 189 -6.85 10.88 10.22
CA LEU A 189 -6.85 9.98 11.37
C LEU A 189 -8.22 9.32 11.55
N ALA A 190 -9.30 10.10 11.48
CA ALA A 190 -10.66 9.57 11.57
C ALA A 190 -10.97 8.57 10.46
N SER A 191 -10.55 8.84 9.22
CA SER A 191 -10.68 7.90 8.10
C SER A 191 -9.88 6.62 8.31
N ALA A 192 -8.66 6.71 8.83
CA ALA A 192 -7.85 5.54 9.15
C ALA A 192 -8.51 4.68 10.24
N VAL A 193 -8.96 5.30 11.34
CA VAL A 193 -9.68 4.61 12.42
C VAL A 193 -10.96 3.96 11.89
N THR A 194 -11.75 4.67 11.09
CA THR A 194 -12.95 4.12 10.45
C THR A 194 -12.64 2.93 9.56
N THR A 195 -11.52 2.98 8.83
CA THR A 195 -11.06 1.86 7.98
C THR A 195 -10.72 0.65 8.84
N TYR A 196 -9.99 0.82 9.94
CA TYR A 196 -9.64 -0.29 10.84
C TYR A 196 -10.85 -0.86 11.57
N ILE A 197 -11.77 -0.02 12.04
CA ILE A 197 -13.02 -0.47 12.68
C ILE A 197 -13.90 -1.21 11.67
N THR A 198 -14.08 -0.66 10.46
CA THR A 198 -14.82 -1.32 9.39
C THR A 198 -14.21 -2.69 9.08
N ALA A 199 -12.89 -2.76 8.90
CA ALA A 199 -12.20 -4.02 8.67
C ALA A 199 -12.43 -5.03 9.81
N LEU A 200 -12.37 -4.59 11.07
CA LEU A 200 -12.67 -5.44 12.22
C LEU A 200 -14.11 -5.95 12.21
N VAL A 201 -15.08 -5.07 11.96
CA VAL A 201 -16.50 -5.43 11.87
C VAL A 201 -16.72 -6.45 10.76
N THR A 202 -16.14 -6.23 9.58
CA THR A 202 -16.24 -7.19 8.45
C THR A 202 -15.68 -8.56 8.83
N GLN A 203 -14.57 -8.62 9.57
CA GLN A 203 -14.01 -9.90 10.01
C GLN A 203 -14.90 -10.59 11.05
N LEU A 204 -15.46 -9.84 12.01
CA LEU A 204 -16.39 -10.40 13.00
C LEU A 204 -17.70 -10.89 12.36
N GLN A 205 -18.20 -10.16 11.37
CA GLN A 205 -19.37 -10.57 10.57
C GLN A 205 -19.07 -11.86 9.81
N ALA A 206 -17.92 -11.96 9.12
CA ALA A 206 -17.55 -13.18 8.40
C ALA A 206 -17.48 -14.41 9.33
N ILE A 207 -16.97 -14.24 10.55
CA ILE A 207 -16.94 -15.30 11.58
C ILE A 207 -18.37 -15.69 11.99
N ALA A 208 -19.24 -14.71 12.27
CA ALA A 208 -20.62 -14.95 12.67
C ALA A 208 -21.45 -15.62 11.55
N ASP A 209 -21.30 -15.15 10.32
CA ASP A 209 -21.94 -15.70 9.12
C ASP A 209 -21.52 -17.15 8.92
N TRP A 210 -20.25 -17.48 9.13
CA TRP A 210 -19.79 -18.86 9.05
C TRP A 210 -20.43 -19.75 10.12
N PHE A 211 -20.54 -19.28 11.37
CA PHE A 211 -21.21 -20.05 12.43
C PHE A 211 -22.70 -20.27 12.14
N THR A 212 -23.41 -19.27 11.61
CA THR A 212 -24.83 -19.44 11.23
C THR A 212 -25.01 -20.42 10.07
N GLN A 213 -24.13 -20.37 9.07
CA GLN A 213 -24.11 -21.37 7.99
C GLN A 213 -23.81 -22.77 8.51
N LEU A 214 -22.85 -22.91 9.42
CA LEU A 214 -22.52 -24.19 10.05
C LEU A 214 -23.73 -24.76 10.83
N ALA A 215 -24.42 -23.90 11.59
CA ALA A 215 -25.60 -24.30 12.35
C ALA A 215 -26.75 -24.75 11.45
N SER A 216 -26.92 -24.14 10.27
CA SER A 216 -27.98 -24.51 9.32
C SER A 216 -27.81 -25.90 8.67
N LEU A 217 -26.67 -26.56 8.88
CA LEU A 217 -26.39 -27.90 8.37
C LEU A 217 -26.81 -29.02 9.33
N PHE A 218 -27.16 -28.67 10.58
CA PHE A 218 -27.61 -29.58 11.63
C PHE A 218 -29.07 -29.32 11.96
#